data_AF-A0AA97FLC6-F1
#
_entry.id   AF-A0AA97FLC6-F1
#
_cell.length_a   1.000
_cell.length_b   1.000
_cell.length_c   1.000
_cell.angle_alpha   90.00
_cell.angle_beta   90.00
_cell.angle_gamma   90.00
#
_symmetry.space_group_name_H-M   'P 1'
#
loop_
_entity.id
_entity.type
_entity.pdbx_description
1 polymer ?
#
loop_
_entity_poly.entity_id
_entity_poly.type
_entity_poly.pdbx_seq_one_letter_code
_entity_poly.pdbx_strand_id
1 'polypeptide(L)'
;MTSKLRSNSYVLSVRMTPEEHTALKEAAGSLTVSAYARTKLLGNAAAKPRASHAPKPEKALLAQILGTLGRSGLSASLANLAKAAQSGAMPVTEDAETALLRACADIAKIKSLLMGALGIKED
;
A
#
# COMPACT_ATOMS: atom_id res chain seq x y z
N MET A 1 -25.23 5.89 -17.18
CA MET A 1 -24.15 6.91 -17.29
C MET A 1 -24.60 8.16 -16.53
N THR A 2 -24.38 8.19 -15.22
CA THR A 2 -24.81 9.31 -14.37
C THR A 2 -23.79 10.44 -14.44
N SER A 3 -24.10 11.44 -15.27
CA SER A 3 -23.36 12.70 -15.35
C SER A 3 -23.47 13.44 -14.01
N LYS A 4 -22.37 13.46 -13.26
CA LYS A 4 -22.26 14.19 -12.00
C LYS A 4 -22.26 15.68 -12.33
N LEU A 5 -23.30 16.39 -11.90
CA LEU A 5 -23.45 17.85 -11.99
C LEU A 5 -22.11 18.51 -11.59
N ARG A 6 -21.42 19.10 -12.56
CA ARG A 6 -20.18 19.85 -12.31
C ARG A 6 -20.57 21.09 -11.52
N SER A 7 -20.20 21.11 -10.24
CA SER A 7 -20.02 22.36 -9.50
C SER A 7 -19.19 23.30 -10.36
N ASN A 8 -19.69 24.50 -10.65
CA ASN A 8 -19.02 25.46 -11.54
C ASN A 8 -17.57 25.69 -11.08
N SER A 9 -16.60 25.10 -11.77
CA SER A 9 -15.19 25.09 -11.35
C SER A 9 -14.36 25.86 -12.36
N TYR A 10 -13.75 26.95 -11.92
CA TYR A 10 -12.82 27.76 -12.72
C TYR A 10 -11.37 27.31 -12.47
N VAL A 11 -10.54 27.34 -13.52
CA VAL A 11 -9.13 26.96 -13.47
C VAL A 11 -8.27 28.21 -13.52
N LEU A 12 -7.33 28.34 -12.58
CA LEU A 12 -6.27 29.35 -12.62
C LEU A 12 -5.00 28.71 -13.17
N SER A 13 -4.55 29.17 -14.35
CA SER A 13 -3.27 28.80 -14.95
C SER A 13 -2.29 29.95 -14.80
N VAL A 14 -1.07 29.67 -14.35
CA VAL A 14 0.02 30.64 -14.17
C VAL A 14 1.26 30.07 -14.83
N ARG A 15 1.94 30.86 -15.66
CA ARG A 15 3.22 30.48 -16.25
C ARG A 15 4.29 30.63 -15.17
N MET A 16 5.07 29.58 -14.96
CA MET A 16 6.15 29.55 -13.98
C MET A 16 7.46 29.18 -14.65
N THR A 17 8.57 29.74 -14.18
CA THR A 17 9.90 29.21 -14.52
C THR A 17 10.21 27.94 -13.70
N PRO A 18 11.20 27.12 -14.09
CA PRO A 18 11.60 25.94 -13.33
C PRO A 18 12.02 26.26 -11.89
N GLU A 19 12.68 27.40 -11.68
CA GLU A 19 13.16 27.86 -10.37
C GLU A 19 11.97 28.22 -9.47
N GLU A 20 10.99 28.96 -9.99
CA GLU A 20 9.77 29.32 -9.28
C GLU A 20 8.95 28.08 -8.89
N HIS A 21 8.84 27.11 -9.81
CA HIS A 21 8.13 25.86 -9.55
C HIS A 21 8.82 25.03 -8.45
N THR A 22 10.15 25.02 -8.43
CA THR A 22 10.94 24.31 -7.41
C THR A 22 10.79 24.96 -6.04
N ALA A 23 10.95 26.28 -5.95
CA ALA A 23 10.75 27.04 -4.72
C ALA A 23 9.33 26.85 -4.17
N LEU A 24 8.32 26.83 -5.05
CA LEU A 24 6.93 26.61 -4.63
C LEU A 24 6.68 25.18 -4.13
N LYS A 25 7.36 24.19 -4.70
CA LYS A 25 7.29 22.79 -4.25
C LYS A 25 7.93 22.60 -2.88
N GLU A 26 9.07 23.24 -2.62
CA GLU A 26 9.72 23.22 -1.31
C GLU A 26 8.86 23.90 -0.24
N ALA A 27 8.30 25.08 -0.56
CA ALA A 27 7.40 25.80 0.33
C ALA A 27 6.08 25.05 0.60
N ALA A 28 5.61 24.23 -0.34
CA ALA A 28 4.40 23.43 -0.20
C ALA A 28 4.56 22.24 0.77
N GLY A 29 5.77 21.73 0.96
CA GLY A 29 6.06 20.59 1.84
C GLY A 29 5.26 19.34 1.48
N SER A 30 4.25 19.01 2.29
CA SER A 30 3.37 17.84 2.10
C SER A 30 2.12 18.10 1.25
N LEU A 31 1.88 19.36 0.87
CA LEU A 31 0.76 19.75 0.01
C LEU A 31 1.15 19.70 -1.47
N THR A 32 0.16 19.54 -2.34
CA THR A 32 0.39 19.77 -3.78
C THR A 32 0.64 21.26 -4.02
N VAL A 33 1.42 21.59 -5.06
CA VAL A 33 1.71 22.98 -5.45
C VAL A 33 0.42 23.80 -5.59
N SER A 34 -0.61 23.25 -6.24
CA SER A 34 -1.91 23.90 -6.39
C SER A 34 -2.67 24.07 -5.07
N ALA A 35 -2.58 23.11 -4.14
CA ALA A 35 -3.21 23.20 -2.83
C ALA A 35 -2.54 24.26 -1.95
N TYR A 36 -1.21 24.33 -1.98
CA TYR A 36 -0.44 25.37 -1.30
C TYR A 36 -0.76 26.75 -1.88
N ALA A 37 -0.70 26.90 -3.21
CA ALA A 37 -1.05 28.14 -3.90
C ALA A 37 -2.48 28.60 -3.58
N ARG A 38 -3.46 27.68 -3.61
CA ARG A 38 -4.85 27.98 -3.25
C ARG A 38 -4.99 28.46 -1.80
N THR A 39 -4.25 27.87 -0.87
CA THR A 39 -4.26 28.26 0.55
C THR A 39 -3.64 29.65 0.73
N LYS A 40 -2.56 29.96 0.01
CA LYS A 40 -1.93 31.29 0.05
C LYS A 40 -2.77 32.37 -0.63
N LEU A 41 -3.41 32.07 -1.76
CA LEU A 41 -4.19 33.03 -2.54
C LEU A 41 -5.58 33.31 -1.94
N LEU A 42 -6.23 32.29 -1.37
CA LEU A 42 -7.60 32.41 -0.86
C LEU A 42 -7.67 32.44 0.68
N GLY A 43 -6.56 32.22 1.40
CA GLY A 43 -6.51 32.26 2.87
C GLY A 43 -7.58 31.39 3.52
N ASN A 44 -8.38 31.98 4.41
CA ASN A 44 -9.48 31.31 5.11
C ASN A 44 -10.67 30.93 4.20
N ALA A 45 -10.76 31.48 2.99
CA ALA A 45 -11.76 31.08 2.00
C ALA A 45 -11.36 29.82 1.22
N ALA A 46 -10.10 29.35 1.36
CA ALA A 46 -9.70 28.07 0.82
C ALA A 46 -10.32 26.93 1.64
N ALA A 47 -11.13 26.09 0.99
CA ALA A 47 -11.46 24.78 1.56
C ALA A 47 -10.16 24.05 1.95
N LYS A 48 -10.10 23.56 3.19
CA LYS A 48 -8.90 22.95 3.78
C LYS A 48 -8.33 21.90 2.81
N PRO A 49 -7.08 22.06 2.33
CA PRO A 49 -6.54 21.17 1.32
C PRO A 49 -6.47 19.74 1.86
N ARG A 50 -6.94 18.77 1.06
CA ARG A 50 -6.72 17.36 1.36
C ARG A 50 -5.21 17.11 1.32
N ALA A 51 -4.64 16.71 2.44
CA ALA A 51 -3.25 16.28 2.49
C ALA A 51 -3.04 15.14 1.48
N SER A 52 -1.93 15.19 0.74
CA SER A 52 -1.56 14.11 -0.16
C SER A 52 -1.35 12.84 0.67
N HIS A 53 -2.21 11.83 0.47
CA HIS A 53 -2.10 10.51 1.10
C HIS A 53 -1.06 9.63 0.40
N ALA A 54 0.07 10.18 -0.02
CA ALA A 54 1.18 9.34 -0.43
C ALA A 54 1.54 8.43 0.77
N PRO A 55 1.54 7.10 0.61
CA PRO A 55 1.90 6.20 1.69
C PRO A 55 3.32 6.53 2.13
N LYS A 56 3.53 6.62 3.45
CA LYS A 56 4.87 6.77 4.02
C LYS A 56 5.78 5.65 3.47
N PRO A 57 7.08 5.92 3.23
CA PRO A 57 8.01 4.93 2.65
C PRO A 57 7.98 3.58 3.38
N GLU A 58 7.82 3.59 4.71
CA GLU A 58 7.64 2.38 5.54
C GLU A 58 6.42 1.54 5.13
N LYS A 59 5.27 2.17 4.86
CA LYS A 59 4.06 1.46 4.41
C LYS A 59 4.23 0.88 3.01
N ALA A 60 4.98 1.54 2.14
CA ALA A 60 5.27 1.02 0.80
C ALA A 60 6.16 -0.23 0.85
N LEU A 61 7.19 -0.24 1.70
CA LEU A 61 8.04 -1.41 1.93
C LEU A 61 7.25 -2.58 2.53
N LEU A 62 6.40 -2.33 3.52
CA LEU A 62 5.54 -3.36 4.11
C LEU A 62 4.56 -3.96 3.08
N ALA A 63 3.99 -3.13 2.21
CA ALA A 63 3.12 -3.58 1.13
C ALA A 63 3.89 -4.43 0.10
N GLN A 64 5.14 -4.06 -0.19
CA GLN A 64 6.00 -4.83 -1.08
C GLN A 64 6.31 -6.21 -0.50
N ILE A 65 6.66 -6.29 0.80
CA ILE A 65 6.91 -7.55 1.51
C ILE A 65 5.65 -8.43 1.52
N LEU A 66 4.47 -7.86 1.79
CA LEU A 66 3.22 -8.62 1.74
C LEU A 66 2.94 -9.15 0.32
N GLY A 67 3.22 -8.35 -0.70
CA GLY A 67 3.08 -8.75 -2.10
C GLY A 67 4.06 -9.83 -2.53
N THR A 68 5.33 -9.79 -2.09
CA THR A 68 6.30 -10.85 -2.37
C THR A 68 5.95 -12.14 -1.65
N LEU A 69 5.45 -12.06 -0.40
CA LEU A 69 4.95 -13.22 0.33
C LEU A 69 3.79 -13.88 -0.41
N GLY A 70 2.82 -13.11 -0.93
CA GLY A 70 1.72 -13.67 -1.73
C GLY A 70 2.18 -14.32 -3.05
N ARG A 71 3.22 -13.78 -3.69
CA ARG A 71 3.79 -14.32 -4.94
C ARG A 71 4.76 -15.48 -4.76
N SER A 72 5.20 -15.76 -3.53
CA SER A 72 6.17 -16.82 -3.24
C SER A 72 5.67 -18.24 -3.55
N GLY A 73 4.38 -18.40 -3.89
CA GLY A 73 3.84 -19.68 -4.34
C GLY A 73 3.65 -20.68 -3.20
N LEU A 74 3.52 -20.22 -1.94
CA LEU A 74 3.32 -21.09 -0.77
C LEU A 74 2.19 -22.11 -0.95
N SER A 75 1.08 -21.71 -1.59
CA SER A 75 -0.01 -22.63 -1.92
C SER A 75 0.42 -23.75 -2.89
N ALA A 76 1.26 -23.44 -3.87
CA ALA A 76 1.79 -24.42 -4.81
C ALA A 76 2.78 -25.37 -4.13
N SER A 77 3.64 -24.84 -3.25
CA SER A 77 4.54 -25.64 -2.41
C SER A 77 3.78 -26.60 -1.50
N LEU A 78 2.72 -26.14 -0.83
CA LEU A 78 1.86 -26.99 -0.02
C LEU A 78 1.16 -28.08 -0.84
N ALA A 79 0.67 -27.75 -2.04
CA ALA A 79 0.08 -28.73 -2.95
C ALA A 79 1.08 -29.81 -3.39
N ASN A 80 2.33 -29.42 -3.67
CA ASN A 80 3.40 -30.35 -4.03
C ASN A 80 3.77 -31.27 -2.85
N LEU A 81 3.82 -30.73 -1.63
CA LEU A 81 4.06 -31.53 -0.42
C LEU A 81 2.92 -32.52 -0.16
N ALA A 82 1.67 -32.10 -0.29
CA ALA A 82 0.51 -32.99 -0.17
C ALA A 82 0.56 -34.13 -1.20
N LYS A 83 0.92 -33.81 -2.46
CA LYS A 83 1.07 -34.82 -3.52
C LYS A 83 2.20 -35.81 -3.21
N ALA A 84 3.34 -35.33 -2.71
CA ALA A 84 4.48 -36.17 -2.34
C ALA A 84 4.17 -37.08 -1.13
N ALA A 85 3.40 -36.58 -0.15
CA ALA A 85 2.91 -37.37 0.97
C ALA A 85 1.93 -38.46 0.50
N GLN A 86 0.96 -38.10 -0.35
CA GLN A 86 -0.02 -39.05 -0.87
C GLN A 86 0.62 -40.14 -1.76
N SER A 87 1.66 -39.83 -2.52
CA SER A 87 2.38 -40.81 -3.33
C SER A 87 3.38 -41.66 -2.54
N GLY A 88 3.51 -41.43 -1.22
CA GLY A 88 4.51 -42.09 -0.37
C GLY A 88 5.96 -41.69 -0.67
N ALA A 89 6.18 -40.63 -1.46
CA ALA A 89 7.50 -40.12 -1.80
C ALA A 89 8.12 -39.27 -0.68
N MET A 90 7.28 -38.81 0.25
CA MET A 90 7.69 -38.09 1.46
C MET A 90 7.40 -38.96 2.69
N PRO A 91 8.40 -39.24 3.55
CA PRO A 91 8.15 -39.84 4.85
C PRO A 91 7.39 -38.84 5.74
N VAL A 92 6.13 -39.14 6.05
CA VAL A 92 5.31 -38.35 6.97
C VAL A 92 5.59 -38.80 8.39
N THR A 93 6.66 -38.26 8.97
CA THR A 93 6.99 -38.46 10.39
C THR A 93 6.30 -37.41 11.26
N GLU A 94 6.05 -37.72 12.53
CA GLU A 94 5.45 -36.77 13.49
C GLU A 94 6.27 -35.48 13.60
N ASP A 95 7.60 -35.58 13.53
CA ASP A 95 8.51 -34.42 13.54
C ASP A 95 8.33 -33.54 12.30
N ALA A 96 8.17 -34.14 11.11
CA ALA A 96 7.97 -33.42 9.86
C ALA A 96 6.61 -32.73 9.84
N GLU A 97 5.56 -33.40 10.33
CA GLU A 97 4.22 -32.82 10.47
C GLU A 97 4.25 -31.62 11.43
N THR A 98 4.89 -31.78 12.60
CA THR A 98 5.03 -30.72 13.60
C THR A 98 5.79 -29.52 13.04
N ALA A 99 6.89 -29.75 12.32
CA ALA A 99 7.68 -28.69 11.69
C ALA A 99 6.86 -27.94 10.62
N LEU A 100 6.05 -28.65 9.84
CA LEU A 100 5.21 -28.07 8.80
C LEU A 100 4.08 -27.21 9.39
N LEU A 101 3.39 -27.72 10.42
CA LEU A 101 2.34 -26.98 11.14
C LEU A 101 2.91 -25.69 11.76
N ARG A 102 4.10 -25.76 12.38
CA ARG A 102 4.80 -24.58 12.91
C ARG A 102 5.11 -23.56 11.81
N ALA A 103 5.67 -24.01 10.68
CA ALA A 103 5.97 -23.13 9.56
C ALA A 103 4.71 -22.44 9.01
N CYS A 104 3.59 -23.17 8.91
CA CYS A 104 2.31 -22.60 8.48
C CYS A 104 1.81 -21.53 9.47
N ALA A 105 1.92 -21.80 10.78
CA ALA A 105 1.54 -20.85 11.83
C ALA A 105 2.41 -19.58 11.80
N ASP A 106 3.72 -19.72 11.61
CA ASP A 106 4.64 -18.59 11.52
C ASP A 106 4.34 -17.70 10.30
N ILE A 107 4.06 -18.30 9.14
CA ILE A 107 3.66 -17.57 7.93
C ILE A 107 2.35 -16.83 8.15
N ALA A 108 1.34 -17.48 8.74
CA ALA A 108 0.05 -16.85 9.05
C ALA A 108 0.23 -15.65 9.99
N LYS A 109 1.10 -15.78 11.00
CA LYS A 109 1.45 -14.69 11.92
C LYS A 109 2.15 -13.53 11.20
N ILE A 110 3.11 -13.81 10.33
CA ILE A 110 3.80 -12.77 9.52
C ILE A 110 2.79 -12.03 8.64
N LYS A 111 1.88 -12.75 7.97
CA LYS A 111 0.81 -12.15 7.16
C LYS A 111 -0.05 -11.20 7.99
N SER A 112 -0.54 -11.65 9.14
CA SER A 112 -1.44 -10.85 9.98
C SER A 112 -0.77 -9.59 10.51
N LEU A 113 0.50 -9.68 10.95
CA LEU A 113 1.30 -8.52 11.36
C LEU A 113 1.46 -7.49 10.22
N LEU A 114 1.73 -7.95 9.00
CA LEU A 114 1.85 -7.07 7.83
C LEU A 114 0.52 -6.40 7.48
N MET A 115 -0.59 -7.14 7.50
CA MET A 115 -1.92 -6.57 7.24
C MET A 115 -2.33 -5.54 8.29
N GLY A 116 -2.06 -5.82 9.57
CA GLY A 116 -2.26 -4.87 10.67
C GLY A 116 -1.43 -3.60 10.52
N ALA A 117 -0.15 -3.72 10.17
CA ALA A 117 0.73 -2.56 9.96
C ALA A 117 0.31 -1.70 8.75
N LEU A 118 -0.30 -2.32 7.73
CA LEU A 118 -0.85 -1.63 6.56
C LEU A 118 -2.24 -1.02 6.83
N GLY A 119 -2.93 -1.46 7.89
CA GLY A 119 -4.31 -1.07 8.21
C GLY A 119 -5.34 -1.75 7.31
N ILE A 120 -5.01 -2.92 6.76
CA ILE A 120 -5.92 -3.75 5.97
C ILE A 120 -6.62 -4.69 6.95
N LYS A 121 -7.95 -4.74 6.91
CA LYS A 121 -8.71 -5.72 7.71
C LYS A 121 -8.59 -7.09 7.06
N GLU A 122 -8.31 -8.11 7.86
CA GLU A 122 -8.49 -9.51 7.47
C GLU A 122 -9.98 -9.86 7.62
N ASP A 123 -10.54 -10.49 6.59
CA ASP A 123 -11.87 -11.12 6.61
C ASP A 123 -11.75 -12.60 7.03
#